data_AF-C5NUF8-F1
#
_entry.id   AF-C5NUF8-F1
#
_cell.length_a   1.000
_cell.length_b   1.000
_cell.length_c   1.000
_cell.angle_alpha   90.00
_cell.angle_beta   90.00
_cell.angle_gamma   90.00
#
_symmetry.space_group_name_H-M   'P 1'
#
loop_
_entity.id
_entity.type
_entity.pdbx_description
1 polymer ?
#
loop_
_entity_poly.entity_id
_entity_poly.type
_entity_poly.pdbx_seq_one_letter_code
_entity_poly.pdbx_strand_id
1 'polypeptide(L)'
;MSREEKLRTIISTIDNSEYSATKKTTNNKCMMKTFKEANDTWLAEAYSKKKYADYKPFQFVDGEGVRCSIYLSGCLFACKECFNESIQNFNAGQLYTKEIEDQIIQDLSNSYVQGLTILGGEPFLNTQVARTLAKRVRDEFGSTKDIWVYSGYTYEQLQNGSEDKKELLSLCDVLVDGPFMIFLKDLSLRFRGSSNQRIIDLKNSSKDNVVLYLE
;
A
#
# COMPACT_ATOMS: atom_id res chain seq x y z
N MET A 1 1.68 30.74 -0.35
CA MET A 1 2.22 29.56 -1.06
C MET A 1 1.31 28.37 -0.81
N SER A 2 0.79 27.75 -1.86
CA SER A 2 0.01 26.52 -1.79
C SER A 2 0.86 25.34 -1.28
N ARG A 3 0.22 24.22 -0.90
CA ARG A 3 0.91 22.97 -0.50
C ARG A 3 1.90 22.51 -1.57
N GLU A 4 1.57 22.71 -2.84
CA GLU A 4 2.43 22.39 -3.98
C GLU A 4 3.65 23.30 -4.09
N GLU A 5 3.51 24.59 -3.78
CA GLU A 5 4.62 25.54 -3.82
C GLU A 5 5.60 25.31 -2.67
N LYS A 6 5.11 24.91 -1.49
CA LYS A 6 5.96 24.46 -0.36
C LYS A 6 6.70 23.17 -0.70
N LEU A 7 6.04 22.18 -1.32
CA LEU A 7 6.67 20.92 -1.73
C LEU A 7 7.73 21.15 -2.83
N ARG A 8 7.46 22.03 -3.80
CA ARG A 8 8.40 22.40 -4.87
C ARG A 8 9.63 23.12 -4.33
N THR A 9 9.47 23.97 -3.32
CA THR A 9 10.58 24.68 -2.66
C THR A 9 11.47 23.69 -1.90
N ILE A 10 10.87 22.76 -1.14
CA ILE A 10 11.59 21.74 -0.37
C ILE A 10 12.38 20.79 -1.30
N ILE A 11 11.78 20.31 -2.39
CA ILE A 11 12.44 19.44 -3.37
C ILE A 11 13.60 20.14 -4.08
N SER A 12 13.50 21.45 -4.31
CA SER A 12 14.55 22.22 -5.01
C SER A 12 15.82 22.46 -4.19
N THR A 13 15.77 22.24 -2.87
CA THR A 13 16.88 22.47 -1.92
C THR A 13 17.61 21.20 -1.47
N ILE A 14 17.21 20.01 -1.94
CA ILE A 14 17.82 18.73 -1.54
C ILE A 14 19.13 18.49 -2.31
N ASP A 15 20.27 18.57 -1.61
CA ASP A 15 21.57 18.05 -2.06
C ASP A 15 21.64 16.53 -1.77
N ASN A 16 22.08 15.77 -2.77
CA ASN A 16 22.12 14.31 -2.77
C ASN A 16 23.56 13.75 -2.74
N SER A 17 24.52 14.58 -2.39
CA SER A 17 25.94 14.26 -2.38
C SER A 17 26.34 13.15 -1.39
N GLU A 18 25.59 12.94 -0.30
CA GLU A 18 25.97 12.02 0.80
C GLU A 18 25.50 10.56 0.68
N TYR A 19 24.70 10.16 -0.30
CA TYR A 19 24.56 8.71 -0.60
C TYR A 19 25.75 8.15 -1.40
N SER A 20 26.69 9.01 -1.79
CA SER A 20 28.01 8.62 -2.27
C SER A 20 28.95 8.38 -1.08
N ALA A 21 29.01 7.14 -0.61
CA ALA A 21 30.26 6.60 -0.11
C ALA A 21 31.09 6.09 -1.30
N THR A 22 31.39 6.97 -2.27
CA THR A 22 32.67 7.10 -2.99
C THR A 22 32.52 7.88 -4.30
N LYS A 23 33.39 8.89 -4.42
CA LYS A 23 33.91 9.57 -5.62
C LYS A 23 33.03 10.57 -6.38
N LYS A 24 33.54 11.80 -6.30
CA LYS A 24 33.78 12.82 -7.35
C LYS A 24 33.25 12.53 -8.76
N THR A 25 32.85 13.66 -9.34
CA THR A 25 32.71 14.09 -10.74
C THR A 25 31.32 14.06 -11.41
N THR A 26 30.95 15.28 -11.79
CA THR A 26 30.21 15.75 -12.98
C THR A 26 28.68 15.88 -12.97
N ASN A 27 28.28 17.15 -13.17
CA ASN A 27 27.01 17.74 -13.61
C ASN A 27 25.75 17.63 -12.75
N ASN A 28 25.36 18.81 -12.25
CA ASN A 28 24.14 19.18 -11.55
C ASN A 28 22.85 18.70 -12.23
N LYS A 29 22.33 17.55 -11.80
CA LYS A 29 20.91 17.30 -11.50
C LYS A 29 20.80 15.91 -10.87
N CYS A 30 20.73 15.80 -9.55
CA CYS A 30 20.44 14.53 -8.92
C CYS A 30 18.92 14.27 -8.98
N MET A 31 18.52 13.33 -9.85
CA MET A 31 17.17 12.74 -9.82
C MET A 31 17.26 11.40 -9.09
N MET A 32 17.30 11.42 -7.75
CA MET A 32 17.23 10.17 -6.99
C MET A 32 15.84 9.57 -7.13
N LYS A 33 15.70 8.55 -7.98
CA LYS A 33 14.52 7.68 -8.01
C LYS A 33 14.60 6.75 -6.81
N THR A 34 13.80 7.03 -5.77
CA THR A 34 13.74 6.19 -4.56
C THR A 34 12.86 4.96 -4.73
N PHE A 35 12.12 4.87 -5.84
CA PHE A 35 11.24 3.77 -6.22
C PHE A 35 11.14 3.70 -7.75
N LYS A 36 10.50 2.66 -8.29
CA LYS A 36 10.15 2.54 -9.71
C LYS A 36 8.76 3.11 -9.96
N GLU A 37 8.63 4.00 -10.93
CA GLU A 37 7.33 4.55 -11.34
C GLU A 37 6.33 3.43 -11.69
N ALA A 38 5.07 3.65 -11.31
CA ALA A 38 3.98 2.76 -11.66
C ALA A 38 3.90 2.57 -13.18
N ASN A 39 3.55 1.35 -13.61
CA ASN A 39 3.46 1.00 -15.01
C ASN A 39 2.18 0.21 -15.29
N ASP A 40 1.47 0.58 -16.34
CA ASP A 40 0.19 -0.02 -16.72
C ASP A 40 0.32 -1.50 -17.13
N THR A 41 1.53 -1.93 -17.54
CA THR A 41 1.84 -3.33 -17.86
C THR A 41 2.04 -4.21 -16.63
N TRP A 42 2.08 -3.63 -15.43
CA TRP A 42 2.20 -4.40 -14.19
C TRP A 42 0.84 -5.00 -13.81
N LEU A 43 0.51 -6.11 -14.46
CA LEU A 43 -0.73 -6.84 -14.26
C LEU A 43 -0.53 -7.97 -13.25
N ALA A 44 -1.47 -8.15 -12.32
CA ALA A 44 -1.38 -9.20 -11.32
C ALA A 44 -1.31 -10.60 -11.95
N GLU A 45 -1.92 -10.83 -13.11
CA GLU A 45 -1.82 -12.11 -13.84
C GLU A 45 -0.39 -12.47 -14.27
N ALA A 46 0.45 -11.47 -14.54
CA ALA A 46 1.82 -11.69 -15.00
C ALA A 46 2.79 -11.97 -13.85
N TYR A 47 2.54 -11.38 -12.67
CA TYR A 47 3.50 -11.37 -11.57
C TYR A 47 3.08 -12.18 -10.35
N SER A 48 1.79 -12.19 -10.01
CA SER A 48 1.28 -12.84 -8.79
C SER A 48 1.65 -14.31 -8.74
N LYS A 49 2.19 -14.72 -7.59
CA LYS A 49 2.37 -16.15 -7.24
C LYS A 49 1.29 -16.64 -6.28
N LYS A 50 0.28 -15.81 -6.02
CA LYS A 50 -0.80 -16.07 -5.05
C LYS A 50 -0.23 -16.43 -3.68
N LYS A 51 0.77 -15.66 -3.24
CA LYS A 51 1.48 -15.87 -1.98
C LYS A 51 1.27 -14.73 -1.01
N TYR A 52 1.30 -15.06 0.26
CA TYR A 52 1.37 -14.11 1.36
C TYR A 52 2.61 -14.41 2.19
N ALA A 53 3.26 -13.36 2.67
CA ALA A 53 4.48 -13.44 3.46
C ALA A 53 4.19 -13.68 4.94
N ASP A 54 3.12 -13.05 5.46
CA ASP A 54 2.76 -13.12 6.86
C ASP A 54 1.28 -12.80 7.06
N TYR A 55 0.71 -13.32 8.15
CA TYR A 55 -0.63 -12.99 8.63
C TYR A 55 -0.56 -12.71 10.12
N LYS A 56 -1.05 -11.52 10.51
CA LYS A 56 -1.02 -11.04 11.90
C LYS A 56 -2.44 -10.71 12.36
N PRO A 57 -3.05 -11.55 13.21
CA PRO A 57 -4.33 -11.23 13.82
C PRO A 57 -4.16 -10.23 14.97
N PHE A 58 -5.23 -9.50 15.26
CA PHE A 58 -5.42 -8.67 16.46
C PHE A 58 -4.35 -7.59 16.73
N GLN A 59 -3.95 -6.87 15.69
CA GLN A 59 -2.93 -5.83 15.78
C GLN A 59 -3.50 -4.41 15.63
N PHE A 60 -2.68 -3.39 15.91
CA PHE A 60 -3.12 -1.99 16.01
C PHE A 60 -2.29 -1.02 15.14
N VAL A 61 -1.35 -1.55 14.36
CA VAL A 61 -0.32 -0.73 13.67
C VAL A 61 -0.63 -0.47 12.20
N ASP A 62 -1.51 -1.28 11.59
CA ASP A 62 -1.84 -1.25 10.17
C ASP A 62 -3.23 -0.64 9.89
N GLY A 63 -3.72 0.22 10.77
CA GLY A 63 -4.97 0.95 10.63
C GLY A 63 -5.68 1.17 11.97
N GLU A 64 -6.84 1.82 11.94
CA GLU A 64 -7.61 2.07 13.16
C GLU A 64 -8.30 0.81 13.71
N GLY A 65 -8.39 0.75 15.05
CA GLY A 65 -9.00 -0.38 15.76
C GLY A 65 -8.12 -1.62 15.80
N VAL A 66 -8.67 -2.72 16.32
CA VAL A 66 -8.04 -4.05 16.27
C VAL A 66 -8.22 -4.61 14.87
N ARG A 67 -7.14 -5.01 14.22
CA ARG A 67 -7.14 -5.43 12.81
C ARG A 67 -6.59 -6.84 12.62
N CYS A 68 -7.13 -7.53 11.63
CA CYS A 68 -6.48 -8.71 11.04
C CYS A 68 -5.71 -8.22 9.82
N SER A 69 -4.40 -8.45 9.77
CA SER A 69 -3.54 -7.89 8.73
C SER A 69 -2.83 -8.98 7.95
N ILE A 70 -3.03 -8.99 6.62
CA ILE A 70 -2.36 -9.91 5.71
C ILE A 70 -1.32 -9.19 4.85
N TYR A 71 -0.11 -9.72 4.82
CA TYR A 71 1.03 -9.17 4.09
C TYR A 71 1.24 -9.99 2.81
N LEU A 72 0.82 -9.48 1.66
CA LEU A 72 0.96 -10.14 0.36
C LEU A 72 2.38 -10.04 -0.18
N SER A 73 2.83 -11.07 -0.89
CA SER A 73 4.20 -11.16 -1.41
C SER A 73 4.34 -10.58 -2.81
N GLY A 74 5.41 -9.84 -3.07
CA GLY A 74 5.73 -9.31 -4.39
C GLY A 74 5.46 -7.82 -4.53
N CYS A 75 6.47 -7.05 -4.92
CA CYS A 75 6.37 -5.61 -5.18
C CYS A 75 7.34 -5.20 -6.28
N LEU A 76 6.86 -4.46 -7.28
CA LEU A 76 7.73 -3.96 -8.36
C LEU A 76 8.29 -2.55 -8.08
N PHE A 77 7.66 -1.78 -7.18
CA PHE A 77 8.11 -0.43 -6.80
C PHE A 77 9.51 -0.43 -6.21
N ALA A 78 9.86 -1.47 -5.43
CA ALA A 78 11.18 -1.65 -4.83
C ALA A 78 11.71 -0.38 -4.15
N CYS A 79 10.89 0.23 -3.28
CA CYS A 79 11.25 1.46 -2.60
C CYS A 79 12.52 1.26 -1.76
N LYS A 80 13.44 2.21 -1.83
CA LYS A 80 14.66 2.21 -1.03
C LYS A 80 14.33 2.30 0.46
N GLU A 81 14.97 1.45 1.26
CA GLU A 81 14.72 1.33 2.72
C GLU A 81 13.25 1.02 3.05
N CYS A 82 12.58 0.28 2.17
CA CYS A 82 11.22 -0.18 2.42
C CYS A 82 11.16 -1.05 3.67
N PHE A 83 10.22 -0.75 4.57
CA PHE A 83 9.95 -1.57 5.76
C PHE A 83 9.68 -3.05 5.41
N ASN A 84 9.06 -3.29 4.25
CA ASN A 84 8.67 -4.60 3.75
C ASN A 84 9.61 -5.12 2.65
N GLU A 85 10.90 -4.74 2.66
CA GLU A 85 11.87 -5.13 1.63
C GLU A 85 11.94 -6.66 1.41
N SER A 86 11.94 -7.45 2.49
CA SER A 86 12.03 -8.91 2.44
C SER A 86 10.88 -9.58 1.68
N ILE A 87 9.73 -8.91 1.57
CA ILE A 87 8.50 -9.45 0.95
C ILE A 87 8.22 -8.81 -0.42
N GLN A 88 9.15 -8.01 -0.96
CA GLN A 88 9.09 -7.55 -2.35
C GLN A 88 9.30 -8.70 -3.35
N ASN A 89 9.90 -9.82 -2.91
CA ASN A 89 10.03 -11.03 -3.71
C ASN A 89 8.69 -11.76 -3.82
N PHE A 90 8.20 -11.96 -5.04
CA PHE A 90 6.94 -12.69 -5.30
C PHE A 90 6.92 -14.14 -4.79
N ASN A 91 8.09 -14.73 -4.52
CA ASN A 91 8.20 -16.08 -3.97
C ASN A 91 8.24 -16.13 -2.43
N ALA A 92 8.30 -14.98 -1.75
CA ALA A 92 8.33 -14.92 -0.29
C ALA A 92 7.07 -15.55 0.32
N GLY A 93 7.22 -16.18 1.49
CA GLY A 93 6.12 -16.77 2.24
C GLY A 93 5.48 -18.00 1.60
N GLN A 94 4.18 -18.15 1.86
CA GLN A 94 3.40 -19.36 1.59
C GLN A 94 2.31 -19.08 0.55
N LEU A 95 1.82 -20.14 -0.11
CA LEU A 95 0.63 -20.01 -0.96
C LEU A 95 -0.56 -19.59 -0.10
N TYR A 96 -1.37 -18.69 -0.65
CA TYR A 96 -2.68 -18.39 -0.12
C TYR A 96 -3.62 -19.56 -0.41
N THR A 97 -4.26 -20.07 0.63
CA THR A 97 -5.14 -21.24 0.58
C THR A 97 -6.48 -20.95 1.25
N LYS A 98 -7.44 -21.86 1.10
CA LYS A 98 -8.73 -21.73 1.76
C LYS A 98 -8.59 -21.79 3.28
N GLU A 99 -7.64 -22.55 3.80
CA GLU A 99 -7.43 -22.70 5.25
C GLU A 99 -7.03 -21.38 5.90
N ILE A 100 -6.10 -20.62 5.31
CA ILE A 100 -5.73 -19.30 5.84
C ILE A 100 -6.86 -18.29 5.66
N GLU A 101 -7.62 -18.38 4.56
CA GLU A 101 -8.80 -17.54 4.35
C GLU A 101 -9.87 -17.78 5.43
N ASP A 102 -10.18 -19.05 5.72
CA ASP A 102 -11.11 -19.45 6.77
C ASP A 102 -10.66 -18.93 8.14
N GLN A 103 -9.35 -19.02 8.44
CA GLN A 103 -8.77 -18.48 9.67
C GLN A 103 -8.94 -16.97 9.78
N ILE A 104 -8.65 -16.21 8.70
CA ILE A 104 -8.80 -14.75 8.69
C ILE A 104 -10.26 -14.36 8.94
N ILE A 105 -11.19 -15.03 8.29
CA ILE A 105 -12.63 -14.77 8.46
C ILE A 105 -13.08 -15.09 9.87
N GLN A 106 -12.65 -16.21 10.44
CA GLN A 106 -12.94 -16.57 11.83
C GLN A 106 -12.41 -15.50 12.79
N ASP A 107 -11.18 -15.02 12.60
CA ASP A 107 -10.60 -13.98 13.45
C ASP A 107 -11.33 -12.65 13.30
N LEU A 108 -11.72 -12.27 12.07
CA LEU A 108 -12.52 -11.08 11.79
C LEU A 108 -13.90 -11.10 12.44
N SER A 109 -14.49 -12.30 12.64
CA SER A 109 -15.82 -12.44 13.25
C SER A 109 -15.87 -11.98 14.71
N ASN A 110 -14.73 -11.88 15.39
CA ASN A 110 -14.66 -11.35 16.75
C ASN A 110 -15.20 -9.91 16.81
N SER A 111 -16.07 -9.64 17.78
CA SER A 111 -16.76 -8.35 17.90
C SER A 111 -15.83 -7.17 18.17
N TYR A 112 -14.67 -7.42 18.81
CA TYR A 112 -13.66 -6.39 19.08
C TYR A 112 -12.75 -6.09 17.88
N VAL A 113 -12.79 -6.91 16.82
CA VAL A 113 -12.02 -6.68 15.59
C VAL A 113 -12.77 -5.69 14.72
N GLN A 114 -12.14 -4.57 14.38
CA GLN A 114 -12.74 -3.55 13.53
C GLN A 114 -12.77 -4.00 12.06
N GLY A 115 -11.69 -4.60 11.56
CA GLY A 115 -11.66 -5.06 10.19
C GLY A 115 -10.34 -5.63 9.69
N LEU A 116 -10.24 -5.69 8.36
CA LEU A 116 -9.12 -6.27 7.61
C LEU A 116 -8.16 -5.16 7.16
N THR A 117 -6.85 -5.42 7.20
CA THR A 117 -5.88 -4.67 6.41
C THR A 117 -5.17 -5.58 5.43
N ILE A 118 -5.16 -5.19 4.16
CA ILE A 118 -4.42 -5.84 3.08
C ILE A 118 -3.20 -4.97 2.76
N LEU A 119 -2.01 -5.48 3.08
CA LEU A 119 -0.76 -4.78 2.85
C LEU A 119 0.31 -5.73 2.35
N GLY A 120 1.58 -5.34 2.43
CA GLY A 120 2.72 -6.21 2.17
C GLY A 120 3.70 -5.62 1.17
N GLY A 121 4.11 -6.43 0.20
CA GLY A 121 4.81 -5.97 -0.99
C GLY A 121 3.92 -4.99 -1.76
N GLU A 122 3.07 -5.48 -2.66
CA GLU A 122 2.08 -4.67 -3.37
C GLU A 122 0.78 -5.48 -3.57
N PRO A 123 -0.29 -5.18 -2.81
CA PRO A 123 -1.59 -5.84 -2.95
C PRO A 123 -2.16 -5.77 -4.36
N PHE A 124 -1.97 -4.66 -5.08
CA PHE A 124 -2.49 -4.50 -6.45
C PHE A 124 -1.67 -5.25 -7.51
N LEU A 125 -0.64 -5.99 -7.11
CA LEU A 125 0.05 -7.01 -7.94
C LEU A 125 -0.32 -8.44 -7.53
N ASN A 126 -1.21 -8.60 -6.55
CA ASN A 126 -1.75 -9.88 -6.07
C ASN A 126 -3.29 -9.83 -5.98
N THR A 127 -3.94 -9.14 -6.92
CA THR A 127 -5.39 -8.91 -6.91
C THR A 127 -6.19 -10.20 -6.87
N GLN A 128 -5.66 -11.33 -7.36
CA GLN A 128 -6.34 -12.63 -7.24
C GLN A 128 -6.54 -13.05 -5.78
N VAL A 129 -5.57 -12.80 -4.90
CA VAL A 129 -5.70 -13.08 -3.46
C VAL A 129 -6.53 -11.99 -2.80
N ALA A 130 -6.13 -10.73 -3.00
CA ALA A 130 -6.74 -9.59 -2.33
C ALA A 130 -8.24 -9.46 -2.62
N ARG A 131 -8.67 -9.64 -3.88
CA ARG A 131 -10.10 -9.60 -4.25
C ARG A 131 -10.87 -10.77 -3.67
N THR A 132 -10.29 -11.98 -3.68
CA THR A 132 -10.97 -13.16 -3.14
C THR A 132 -11.28 -12.96 -1.65
N LEU A 133 -10.27 -12.54 -0.87
CA LEU A 133 -10.45 -12.25 0.55
C LEU A 133 -11.41 -11.07 0.77
N ALA A 134 -11.22 -9.95 0.06
CA ALA A 134 -12.06 -8.76 0.23
C ALA A 134 -13.53 -9.03 -0.12
N LYS A 135 -13.81 -9.78 -1.18
CA LYS A 135 -15.17 -10.23 -1.52
C LYS A 135 -15.76 -11.06 -0.41
N ARG A 136 -15.02 -12.05 0.10
CA ARG A 136 -15.52 -12.89 1.19
C ARG A 136 -15.81 -12.10 2.45
N VAL A 137 -14.99 -11.11 2.80
CA VAL A 137 -15.28 -10.18 3.90
C VAL A 137 -16.57 -9.40 3.65
N ARG A 138 -16.83 -8.95 2.42
CA ARG A 138 -18.11 -8.30 2.07
C ARG A 138 -19.29 -9.26 2.15
N ASP A 139 -19.12 -10.49 1.69
CA ASP A 139 -20.19 -11.49 1.70
C ASP A 139 -20.59 -11.89 3.13
N GLU A 140 -19.61 -12.02 4.03
CA GLU A 140 -19.87 -12.46 5.41
C GLU A 140 -20.21 -11.32 6.38
N PHE A 141 -19.66 -10.12 6.17
CA PHE A 141 -19.78 -9.01 7.13
C PHE A 141 -20.39 -7.74 6.55
N GLY A 142 -20.67 -7.69 5.25
CA GLY A 142 -21.15 -6.49 4.57
C GLY A 142 -20.19 -5.31 4.77
N SER A 143 -20.71 -4.21 5.31
CA SER A 143 -19.94 -3.00 5.64
C SER A 143 -19.58 -2.89 7.13
N THR A 144 -19.85 -3.92 7.94
CA THR A 144 -19.59 -3.88 9.40
C THR A 144 -18.10 -4.03 9.74
N LYS A 145 -17.32 -4.63 8.83
CA LYS A 145 -15.87 -4.73 8.91
C LYS A 145 -15.26 -3.88 7.80
N ASP A 146 -14.46 -2.88 8.19
CA ASP A 146 -13.78 -2.04 7.21
C ASP A 146 -12.55 -2.76 6.62
N ILE A 147 -12.17 -2.41 5.40
CA ILE A 147 -11.06 -2.96 4.66
C ILE A 147 -10.12 -1.82 4.29
N TRP A 148 -8.94 -1.84 4.91
CA TRP A 148 -7.83 -0.97 4.55
C TRP A 148 -6.94 -1.67 3.53
N VAL A 149 -6.43 -0.93 2.55
CA VAL A 149 -5.44 -1.44 1.62
C VAL A 149 -4.29 -0.46 1.46
N TYR A 150 -3.06 -0.98 1.50
CA TYR A 150 -1.84 -0.21 1.27
C TYR A 150 -1.37 -0.40 -0.17
N SER A 151 -0.85 0.65 -0.79
CA SER A 151 -0.31 0.56 -2.15
C SER A 151 0.78 1.58 -2.43
N GLY A 152 1.75 1.19 -3.25
CA GLY A 152 2.69 2.12 -3.89
C GLY A 152 2.06 2.90 -5.05
N TYR A 153 0.90 2.47 -5.56
CA TYR A 153 0.12 3.25 -6.52
C TYR A 153 -0.61 4.39 -5.80
N THR A 154 -0.81 5.49 -6.52
CA THR A 154 -1.74 6.54 -6.11
C THR A 154 -3.18 6.16 -6.44
N TYR A 155 -4.15 6.75 -5.73
CA TYR A 155 -5.58 6.58 -6.02
C TYR A 155 -5.91 6.82 -7.49
N GLU A 156 -5.34 7.87 -8.09
CA GLU A 156 -5.58 8.24 -9.49
C GLU A 156 -5.00 7.20 -10.45
N GLN A 157 -3.83 6.62 -10.14
CA GLN A 157 -3.27 5.51 -10.92
C GLN A 157 -4.14 4.25 -10.82
N LEU A 158 -4.71 3.96 -9.65
CA LEU A 158 -5.59 2.80 -9.46
C LEU A 158 -6.93 2.99 -10.16
N GLN A 159 -7.51 4.19 -10.12
CA GLN A 159 -8.74 4.54 -10.83
C GLN A 159 -8.60 4.43 -12.36
N ASN A 160 -7.40 4.65 -12.89
CA ASN A 160 -7.11 4.47 -14.32
C ASN A 160 -6.42 3.12 -14.62
N GLY A 161 -6.30 2.24 -13.64
CA GLY A 161 -5.61 0.96 -13.76
C GLY A 161 -6.43 -0.11 -14.47
N SER A 162 -5.95 -1.35 -14.42
CA SER A 162 -6.65 -2.53 -14.91
C SER A 162 -7.91 -2.83 -14.11
N GLU A 163 -8.87 -3.53 -14.71
CA GLU A 163 -10.19 -3.80 -14.10
C GLU A 163 -10.09 -4.57 -12.78
N ASP A 164 -9.10 -5.45 -12.63
CA ASP A 164 -8.85 -6.16 -11.38
C ASP A 164 -8.37 -5.21 -10.25
N LYS A 165 -7.62 -4.15 -10.58
CA LYS A 165 -7.23 -3.13 -9.60
C LYS A 165 -8.43 -2.28 -9.20
N LYS A 166 -9.25 -1.85 -10.17
CA LYS A 166 -10.48 -1.09 -9.89
C LYS A 166 -11.45 -1.88 -9.03
N GLU A 167 -11.60 -3.17 -9.32
CA GLU A 167 -12.48 -4.05 -8.55
C GLU A 167 -11.96 -4.29 -7.13
N LEU A 168 -10.65 -4.47 -6.94
CA LEU A 168 -10.10 -4.52 -5.58
C LEU A 168 -10.38 -3.21 -4.84
N LEU A 169 -10.13 -2.08 -5.49
CA LEU A 169 -10.31 -0.75 -4.90
C LEU A 169 -11.77 -0.51 -4.49
N SER A 170 -12.75 -0.94 -5.29
CA SER A 170 -14.18 -0.77 -4.97
C SER A 170 -14.66 -1.63 -3.80
N LEU A 171 -13.91 -2.67 -3.42
CA LEU A 171 -14.19 -3.49 -2.25
C LEU A 171 -13.62 -2.88 -0.96
N CYS A 172 -12.70 -1.92 -1.05
CA CYS A 172 -12.01 -1.33 0.10
C CYS A 172 -12.69 -0.04 0.60
N ASP A 173 -12.46 0.30 1.87
CA ASP A 173 -12.99 1.54 2.48
C ASP A 173 -11.90 2.62 2.64
N VAL A 174 -10.66 2.21 2.91
CA VAL A 174 -9.53 3.12 3.11
C VAL A 174 -8.34 2.68 2.26
N LEU A 175 -7.73 3.63 1.56
CA LEU A 175 -6.50 3.42 0.80
C LEU A 175 -5.37 4.22 1.43
N VAL A 176 -4.27 3.56 1.78
CA VAL A 176 -2.98 4.23 2.04
C VAL A 176 -2.18 4.18 0.74
N ASP A 177 -2.07 5.33 0.08
CA ASP A 177 -1.59 5.42 -1.30
C ASP A 177 -0.18 6.00 -1.43
N GLY A 178 0.47 5.70 -2.56
CA GLY A 178 1.77 6.23 -2.93
C GLY A 178 2.98 5.47 -2.39
N PRO A 179 4.12 5.54 -3.10
CA PRO A 179 5.33 4.81 -2.74
C PRO A 179 5.97 5.40 -1.48
N PHE A 180 6.60 4.55 -0.67
CA PHE A 180 7.46 5.02 0.40
C PHE A 180 8.66 5.83 -0.15
N MET A 181 8.87 7.01 0.42
CA MET A 181 9.98 7.90 0.07
C MET A 181 10.85 8.18 1.31
N ILE A 182 12.06 7.64 1.33
CA ILE A 182 12.97 7.77 2.50
C ILE A 182 13.26 9.21 2.91
N PHE A 183 13.36 10.14 1.96
CA PHE A 183 13.61 11.56 2.25
C PHE A 183 12.39 12.30 2.81
N LEU A 184 11.21 11.68 2.74
CA LEU A 184 9.97 12.15 3.36
C LEU A 184 9.56 11.28 4.54
N LYS A 185 10.46 10.38 4.99
CA LYS A 185 10.19 9.49 6.12
C LYS A 185 9.91 10.32 7.36
N ASP A 186 8.79 10.03 8.02
CA ASP A 186 8.40 10.67 9.26
C ASP A 186 7.69 9.64 10.15
N LEU A 187 8.33 9.32 11.28
CA LEU A 187 7.86 8.30 12.21
C LEU A 187 6.69 8.77 13.09
N SER A 188 6.36 10.07 13.07
CA SER A 188 5.20 10.61 13.77
C SER A 188 3.89 10.44 12.99
N LEU A 189 3.98 10.09 11.71
CA LEU A 189 2.81 9.88 10.86
C LEU A 189 2.05 8.63 11.29
N ARG A 190 0.74 8.78 11.46
CA ARG A 190 -0.15 7.63 11.71
C ARG A 190 -0.23 6.79 10.44
N PHE A 191 -0.01 5.48 10.55
CA PHE A 191 -0.32 4.47 9.54
C PHE A 191 0.37 4.63 8.17
N ARG A 192 1.34 5.54 8.01
CA ARG A 192 2.12 5.73 6.76
C ARG A 192 3.58 6.01 7.09
N GLY A 193 4.48 5.65 6.19
CA GLY A 193 5.93 5.76 6.41
C GLY A 193 6.52 7.08 5.94
N SER A 194 5.89 7.75 4.98
CA SER A 194 6.40 9.00 4.41
C SER A 194 5.29 10.01 4.10
N SER A 195 5.62 11.30 4.18
CA SER A 195 4.63 12.39 4.14
C SER A 195 3.97 12.62 2.78
N ASN A 196 4.45 11.98 1.70
CA ASN A 196 3.79 11.96 0.40
C ASN A 196 2.61 10.99 0.35
N GLN A 197 2.60 9.97 1.19
CA GLN A 197 1.55 8.96 1.18
C GLN A 197 0.26 9.56 1.74
N ARG A 198 -0.89 9.30 1.13
CA ARG A 198 -2.18 9.79 1.63
C ARG A 198 -2.96 8.64 2.24
N ILE A 199 -3.75 8.93 3.27
CA ILE A 199 -4.79 8.01 3.75
C ILE A 199 -6.11 8.55 3.20
N ILE A 200 -6.78 7.77 2.38
CA ILE A 200 -7.92 8.22 1.57
C ILE A 200 -9.16 7.46 1.99
N ASP A 201 -10.23 8.19 2.26
CA ASP A 201 -11.57 7.64 2.45
C ASP A 201 -12.17 7.33 1.08
N LEU A 202 -12.23 6.05 0.71
CA LEU A 202 -12.68 5.62 -0.60
C LEU A 202 -14.19 5.80 -0.79
N LYS A 203 -14.98 5.81 0.28
CA LYS A 203 -16.44 5.98 0.20
C LYS A 203 -16.81 7.41 -0.11
N ASN A 204 -16.06 8.35 0.45
CA ASN A 204 -16.32 9.78 0.31
C ASN A 204 -15.50 10.43 -0.82
N SER A 205 -14.50 9.73 -1.36
CA SER A 205 -13.69 10.21 -2.49
C SER A 205 -14.33 9.94 -3.84
N SER A 206 -14.09 10.86 -4.78
CA SER A 206 -14.38 10.69 -6.20
C SER A 206 -13.13 11.00 -7.03
N LYS A 207 -13.21 10.77 -8.34
CA LYS A 207 -12.10 11.05 -9.28
C LYS A 207 -11.64 12.52 -9.23
N ASP A 208 -12.56 13.44 -8.99
CA ASP A 208 -12.29 14.89 -9.00
C ASP A 208 -12.10 15.47 -7.60
N ASN A 209 -12.43 14.70 -6.54
CA ASN A 209 -12.35 15.16 -5.16
C ASN A 209 -11.91 14.02 -4.24
N VAL A 210 -10.63 14.05 -3.84
CA VAL A 210 -10.07 13.10 -2.88
C VAL A 210 -10.33 13.60 -1.46
N VAL A 211 -11.02 12.78 -0.67
CA VAL A 211 -11.26 13.01 0.76
C VAL A 211 -10.20 12.28 1.56
N LEU A 212 -9.42 13.04 2.33
CA LEU A 212 -8.38 12.50 3.19
C LEU A 212 -9.00 12.00 4.49
N TYR A 213 -8.57 10.82 4.93
CA TYR A 213 -8.96 10.18 6.17
C TYR A 213 -7.94 10.55 7.25
N LEU A 214 -8.41 10.89 8.46
CA LEU A 214 -7.58 11.32 9.61
C LEU A 214 -6.79 12.62 9.42
N GLU A 215 -7.22 13.49 8.50
CA GLU A 215 -6.70 14.85 8.31
C GLU A 215 -7.76 15.92 8.61
#